data_AF-A0AAE0J9Y5-F1
#
_entry.id   AF-A0AAE0J9Y5-F1
#
_cell.length_a   1.000
_cell.length_b   1.000
_cell.length_c   1.000
_cell.angle_alpha   90.00
_cell.angle_beta   90.00
_cell.angle_gamma   90.00
#
_symmetry.space_group_name_H-M   'P 1'
#
loop_
_entity.id
_entity.type
_entity.pdbx_description
1 polymer ?
#
loop_
_entity_poly.entity_id
_entity_poly.type
_entity_poly.pdbx_seq_one_letter_code
_entity_poly.pdbx_strand_id
1 'polypeptide(L)'
;MSVPVYVASLIGFLTSTSCYYAVKYKHLLSVDDGLDIFGLHGVGGYVGDLLTGIFADNFVPALDGVSGSSYAGGWWNRNFRQLGLQFAGATTAAAWSFVVSCILLFIINKIPGLHLRASEDSEIRGLDIKYLEDVDEEGFYMNECILHGRTPPRCSGSLKAPTPVMEPVSVEGPEKKD
;
A
#
# COMPACT_ATOMS: atom_id res chain seq x y z
N MET A 1 -11.70 4.74 -22.12
CA MET A 1 -10.42 5.26 -22.67
C MET A 1 -10.79 6.11 -23.88
N SER A 2 -10.52 7.41 -23.87
CA SER A 2 -10.97 8.33 -24.94
C SER A 2 -9.82 8.89 -25.78
N VAL A 3 -8.59 8.40 -25.57
CA VAL A 3 -7.37 8.92 -26.21
C VAL A 3 -6.90 8.00 -27.35
N PRO A 4 -6.38 8.55 -28.47
CA PRO A 4 -5.83 7.74 -29.55
C PRO A 4 -4.57 6.96 -29.13
N VAL A 5 -4.37 5.77 -29.73
CA VAL A 5 -3.26 4.85 -29.39
C VAL A 5 -1.88 5.49 -29.56
N TYR A 6 -1.69 6.26 -30.64
CA TYR A 6 -0.40 6.90 -30.94
C TYR A 6 -0.03 8.03 -29.96
N VAL A 7 -0.99 8.54 -29.18
CA VAL A 7 -0.77 9.56 -28.14
C VAL A 7 -0.57 8.93 -26.76
N ALA A 8 -1.00 7.68 -26.57
CA ALA A 8 -0.88 6.99 -25.30
C ALA A 8 0.58 6.88 -24.81
N SER A 9 1.54 6.67 -25.71
CA SER A 9 2.97 6.62 -25.39
C SER A 9 3.50 7.97 -24.88
N LEU A 10 3.05 9.07 -25.49
CA LEU A 10 3.38 10.42 -25.06
C LEU A 10 2.82 10.72 -23.67
N ILE A 11 1.55 10.37 -23.42
CA ILE A 11 0.93 10.53 -22.10
C ILE A 11 1.70 9.71 -21.06
N GLY A 12 2.04 8.46 -21.36
CA GLY A 12 2.83 7.62 -20.47
C GLY A 12 4.19 8.22 -20.12
N PHE A 13 4.90 8.78 -21.11
CA PHE A 13 6.18 9.45 -20.89
C PHE A 13 6.05 10.68 -20.00
N LEU A 14 5.07 11.55 -20.27
CA LEU A 14 4.83 12.78 -19.49
C LEU A 14 4.42 12.46 -18.06
N THR A 15 3.47 11.53 -17.87
CA THR A 15 3.02 11.11 -16.55
C THR A 15 4.17 10.47 -15.76
N SER A 16 4.93 9.55 -16.36
CA SER A 16 6.08 8.92 -15.69
C SER A 16 7.14 9.94 -15.26
N THR A 17 7.44 10.91 -16.14
CA THR A 17 8.37 12.01 -15.83
C THR A 17 7.87 12.84 -14.64
N SER A 18 6.59 13.19 -14.61
CA SER A 18 6.00 13.92 -13.49
C SER A 18 6.04 13.14 -12.17
N CYS A 19 5.73 11.84 -12.19
CA CYS A 19 5.80 10.99 -11.01
C CYS A 19 7.23 10.87 -10.49
N TYR A 20 8.22 10.73 -11.39
CA TYR A 20 9.62 10.70 -11.00
C TYR A 20 10.03 11.96 -10.23
N TYR A 21 9.65 13.15 -10.71
CA TYR A 21 9.95 14.39 -10.00
C TYR A 21 9.18 14.51 -8.69
N ALA A 22 7.92 14.09 -8.63
CA ALA A 22 7.14 14.10 -7.40
C ALA A 22 7.81 13.28 -6.29
N VAL A 23 8.27 12.06 -6.62
CA VAL A 23 9.01 11.21 -5.68
C VAL A 23 10.39 11.78 -5.37
N LYS A 24 11.11 12.28 -6.38
CA LYS A 24 12.44 12.85 -6.19
C LYS A 24 12.44 14.01 -5.20
N TYR A 25 11.43 14.87 -5.21
CA TYR A 25 11.34 16.04 -4.34
C TYR A 25 10.59 15.78 -3.01
N LYS A 26 10.15 14.55 -2.74
CA LYS A 26 9.41 14.22 -1.49
C LYS A 26 10.20 14.52 -0.21
N HIS A 27 11.53 14.41 -0.27
CA HIS A 27 12.42 14.68 0.86
C HIS A 27 12.34 16.13 1.38
N LEU A 28 11.84 17.07 0.56
CA LEU A 28 11.62 18.46 0.99
C LEU A 28 10.47 18.59 2.00
N LEU A 29 9.56 17.62 2.06
CA LEU A 29 8.38 17.67 2.91
C LEU A 29 8.56 16.93 4.25
N SER A 30 9.71 16.27 4.48
CA SER A 30 10.04 15.52 5.72
C SER A 30 8.96 14.53 6.20
N VAL A 31 8.09 14.08 5.29
CA VAL A 31 7.06 13.06 5.52
C VAL A 31 7.34 11.95 4.50
N ASP A 32 7.39 10.69 4.91
CA ASP A 32 7.81 9.58 4.03
C ASP A 32 6.75 8.47 3.90
N ASP A 33 6.04 8.16 4.99
CA ASP A 33 5.19 6.96 5.12
C ASP A 33 4.11 6.76 4.02
N GLY A 34 3.64 7.82 3.36
CA GLY A 34 2.62 7.72 2.30
C GLY A 34 2.93 8.49 1.02
N LEU A 35 4.07 9.18 0.96
CA LEU A 35 4.34 10.14 -0.10
C LEU A 35 4.74 9.49 -1.43
N ASP A 36 5.24 8.24 -1.41
CA ASP A 36 5.50 7.49 -2.64
C ASP A 36 4.21 7.05 -3.35
N ILE A 37 3.22 6.58 -2.58
CA ILE A 37 1.90 6.22 -3.09
C ILE A 37 1.21 7.48 -3.64
N PHE A 38 1.30 8.60 -2.92
CA PHE A 38 0.78 9.88 -3.39
C PHE A 38 1.48 10.36 -4.67
N GLY A 39 2.81 10.24 -4.74
CA GLY A 39 3.60 10.65 -5.91
C GLY A 39 3.28 9.84 -7.17
N LEU A 40 3.05 8.53 -7.04
CA LEU A 40 2.72 7.67 -8.18
C LEU A 40 1.23 7.74 -8.55
N HIS A 41 0.33 7.57 -7.58
CA HIS A 41 -1.11 7.47 -7.86
C HIS A 41 -1.81 8.83 -7.83
N GLY A 42 -1.49 9.68 -6.84
CA GLY A 42 -2.08 11.01 -6.71
C GLY A 42 -1.63 11.94 -7.83
N VAL A 43 -0.33 12.20 -7.93
CA VAL A 43 0.22 13.09 -8.97
C VAL A 43 0.07 12.47 -10.37
N GLY A 44 0.37 11.18 -10.52
CA GLY A 44 0.22 10.49 -11.80
C GLY A 44 -1.22 10.47 -12.32
N GLY A 45 -2.19 10.22 -11.44
CA GLY A 45 -3.62 10.31 -11.78
C GLY A 45 -4.02 11.72 -12.17
N TYR A 46 -3.62 12.73 -11.40
CA TYR A 46 -3.95 14.13 -11.67
C TYR A 46 -3.40 14.61 -13.03
N VAL A 47 -2.12 14.31 -13.32
CA VAL A 47 -1.51 14.64 -14.61
C VAL A 47 -2.18 13.87 -15.75
N GLY A 48 -2.52 12.59 -15.55
CA GLY A 48 -3.25 11.79 -16.52
C GLY A 48 -4.64 12.35 -16.86
N ASP A 49 -5.37 12.85 -15.86
CA ASP A 49 -6.69 13.46 -16.05
C ASP A 49 -6.61 14.76 -16.87
N LEU A 50 -5.60 15.60 -16.61
CA LEU A 50 -5.36 16.82 -17.38
C LEU A 50 -4.97 16.51 -18.83
N LEU A 51 -4.05 15.56 -19.03
CA LEU A 51 -3.65 15.13 -20.37
C LEU A 51 -4.82 14.50 -21.13
N THR A 52 -5.72 13.79 -20.45
CA THR A 52 -6.98 13.31 -21.04
C THR A 52 -7.86 14.47 -21.48
N GLY A 53 -7.96 15.54 -20.70
CA GLY A 53 -8.72 16.74 -21.09
C GLY A 53 -8.20 17.41 -22.38
N ILE A 54 -6.91 17.24 -22.68
CA ILE A 54 -6.27 17.78 -23.89
C ILE A 54 -6.42 16.80 -25.07
N PHE A 55 -6.03 15.55 -24.87
CA PHE A 55 -5.85 14.56 -25.95
C PHE A 55 -7.05 13.65 -26.19
N ALA A 56 -8.13 13.77 -25.41
CA ALA A 56 -9.33 13.00 -25.69
C ALA A 56 -9.87 13.33 -27.08
N ASP A 57 -10.29 12.30 -27.81
CA ASP A 57 -10.86 12.39 -29.13
C ASP A 57 -12.27 11.80 -29.17
N ASN A 58 -13.14 12.37 -29.99
CA ASN A 58 -14.55 11.97 -30.08
C ASN A 58 -14.74 10.63 -30.80
N PHE A 59 -13.84 10.27 -31.73
CA PHE A 59 -13.97 9.02 -32.47
C PHE A 59 -13.66 7.79 -31.61
N VAL A 60 -12.84 7.93 -30.56
CA VAL A 60 -12.38 6.77 -29.77
C VAL A 60 -13.56 6.14 -29.00
N PRO A 61 -14.39 6.88 -28.25
CA PRO A 61 -15.61 6.31 -27.66
C PRO A 61 -16.61 5.81 -28.70
N ALA A 62 -16.69 6.43 -29.88
CA ALA A 62 -17.62 6.03 -30.93
C ALA A 62 -17.35 4.62 -31.52
N LEU A 63 -16.17 4.05 -31.27
CA LEU A 63 -15.81 2.69 -31.69
C LEU A 63 -16.63 1.59 -30.99
N ASP A 64 -17.33 1.91 -29.89
CA ASP A 64 -18.18 0.96 -29.18
C ASP A 64 -19.53 0.67 -29.89
N GLY A 65 -19.86 1.43 -30.94
CA GLY A 65 -21.10 1.28 -31.70
C GLY A 65 -22.37 1.80 -30.99
N VAL A 66 -22.26 2.36 -29.78
CA VAL A 66 -23.39 2.84 -28.95
C VAL A 66 -23.26 4.32 -28.62
N SER A 67 -22.05 4.78 -28.28
CA SER A 67 -21.77 6.14 -27.82
C SER A 67 -21.99 7.20 -28.90
N GLY A 68 -21.89 6.84 -30.19
CA GLY A 68 -22.13 7.74 -31.32
C GLY A 68 -21.32 9.05 -31.20
N SER A 69 -21.98 10.20 -31.38
CA SER A 69 -21.40 11.54 -31.24
C SER A 69 -21.62 12.17 -29.85
N SER A 70 -22.00 11.38 -28.84
CA SER A 70 -22.34 11.89 -27.50
C SER A 70 -21.15 12.50 -26.75
N TYR A 71 -19.93 12.16 -27.17
CA TYR A 71 -18.71 12.68 -26.58
C TYR A 71 -18.09 13.76 -27.47
N ALA A 72 -17.97 14.99 -26.95
CA ALA A 72 -17.45 16.13 -27.69
C ALA A 72 -15.92 16.14 -27.84
N GLY A 73 -15.20 15.19 -27.24
CA GLY A 73 -13.74 15.15 -27.25
C GLY A 73 -13.10 16.18 -26.33
N GLY A 74 -11.77 16.27 -26.42
CA GLY A 74 -10.93 17.22 -25.69
C GLY A 74 -10.55 18.42 -26.54
N TRP A 75 -9.37 18.99 -26.26
CA TRP A 75 -8.85 20.14 -27.00
C TRP A 75 -8.63 19.84 -28.48
N TRP A 76 -8.28 18.60 -28.86
CA TRP A 76 -8.11 18.21 -30.26
C TRP A 76 -9.37 18.47 -31.10
N ASN A 77 -10.55 18.26 -30.51
CA ASN A 77 -11.84 18.50 -31.15
C ASN A 77 -12.36 19.93 -30.92
N ARG A 78 -11.49 20.86 -30.50
CA ARG A 78 -11.82 22.26 -30.15
C ARG A 78 -12.78 22.40 -28.96
N ASN A 79 -12.91 21.36 -28.14
CA ASN A 79 -13.69 21.40 -26.90
C ASN A 79 -12.78 21.79 -25.72
N PHE A 80 -12.51 23.08 -25.58
CA PHE A 80 -11.63 23.58 -24.52
C PHE A 80 -12.21 23.43 -23.11
N ARG A 81 -13.55 23.31 -23.00
CA ARG A 81 -14.26 23.09 -21.75
C ARG A 81 -13.88 21.76 -21.10
N GLN A 82 -13.46 20.76 -21.88
CA GLN A 82 -13.12 19.43 -21.37
C GLN A 82 -11.98 19.48 -20.34
N LEU A 83 -10.94 20.29 -20.57
CA LEU A 83 -9.84 20.43 -19.61
C LEU A 83 -10.33 20.99 -18.27
N GLY A 84 -11.24 21.98 -18.29
CA GLY A 84 -11.84 22.53 -17.09
C GLY A 84 -12.68 21.50 -16.32
N LEU A 85 -13.41 20.65 -17.04
CA LEU A 85 -14.17 19.54 -16.44
C LEU A 85 -13.25 18.50 -15.79
N GLN A 86 -12.18 18.09 -16.47
CA GLN A 86 -11.20 17.15 -15.93
C GLN A 86 -10.49 17.74 -14.70
N PHE A 87 -10.07 19.00 -14.77
CA PHE A 87 -9.46 19.71 -13.64
C PHE A 87 -10.41 19.78 -12.43
N ALA A 88 -11.68 20.15 -12.66
CA ALA A 88 -12.68 20.21 -11.61
C ALA A 88 -12.95 18.82 -11.00
N GLY A 89 -13.07 17.78 -11.83
CA GLY A 89 -13.25 16.40 -11.39
C GLY A 89 -12.07 15.90 -10.56
N ALA A 90 -10.84 16.03 -11.08
CA ALA A 90 -9.62 15.61 -10.40
C ALA A 90 -9.44 16.34 -9.07
N THR A 91 -9.67 17.66 -9.04
CA THR A 91 -9.55 18.46 -7.81
C THR A 91 -10.64 18.12 -6.79
N THR A 92 -11.88 17.87 -7.24
CA THR A 92 -12.97 17.46 -6.35
C THR A 92 -12.69 16.08 -5.75
N ALA A 93 -12.24 15.13 -6.55
CA ALA A 93 -11.87 13.79 -6.08
C ALA A 93 -10.69 13.84 -5.10
N ALA A 94 -9.65 14.63 -5.40
CA ALA A 94 -8.50 14.81 -4.51
C ALA A 94 -8.91 15.47 -3.19
N ALA A 95 -9.71 16.53 -3.24
CA ALA A 95 -10.20 17.23 -2.05
C ALA A 95 -11.09 16.31 -1.19
N TRP A 96 -12.03 15.59 -1.79
CA TRP A 96 -12.89 14.65 -1.08
C TRP A 96 -12.08 13.54 -0.41
N SER A 97 -11.21 12.88 -1.18
CA SER A 97 -10.35 11.80 -0.68
C SER A 97 -9.48 12.27 0.49
N PHE A 98 -8.83 13.42 0.35
CA PHE A 98 -7.97 13.99 1.39
C PHE A 98 -8.75 14.37 2.64
N VAL A 99 -9.81 15.17 2.50
CA VAL A 99 -10.58 15.70 3.64
C VAL A 99 -11.26 14.58 4.42
N VAL A 100 -11.95 13.67 3.72
CA VAL A 100 -12.65 12.56 4.37
C VAL A 100 -11.66 11.60 5.04
N SER A 101 -10.53 11.32 4.40
CA SER A 101 -9.47 10.50 5.02
C SER A 101 -8.90 11.18 6.27
N CYS A 102 -8.57 12.47 6.22
CA CYS A 102 -8.08 13.18 7.39
C CYS A 102 -9.08 13.17 8.55
N ILE A 103 -10.38 13.37 8.27
CA ILE A 103 -11.43 13.31 9.30
C ILE A 103 -11.51 11.90 9.90
N LEU A 104 -11.53 10.85 9.08
CA LEU A 104 -11.58 9.47 9.55
C LEU A 104 -10.36 9.09 10.38
N LEU A 105 -9.16 9.41 9.89
CA LEU A 105 -7.90 9.17 10.60
C LEU A 105 -7.89 9.90 11.95
N PHE A 106 -8.37 11.14 11.99
CA PHE A 106 -8.46 11.92 13.22
C PHE A 106 -9.45 11.30 14.23
N ILE A 107 -10.62 10.86 13.77
CA ILE A 107 -11.63 10.21 14.63
C ILE A 107 -11.10 8.89 15.18
N ILE A 108 -10.55 8.04 14.31
CA ILE A 108 -10.01 6.73 14.69
C ILE A 108 -8.88 6.88 15.73
N ASN A 109 -8.01 7.88 15.55
CA ASN A 109 -6.91 8.16 16.48
C ASN A 109 -7.37 8.62 17.88
N LYS A 110 -8.67 8.95 18.06
CA LYS A 110 -9.24 9.29 19.37
C LYS A 110 -9.88 8.10 20.09
N ILE A 111 -10.06 6.98 19.41
CA ILE A 111 -10.68 5.78 19.98
C ILE A 111 -9.58 4.94 20.67
N PRO A 112 -9.66 4.70 21.99
CA PRO A 112 -8.66 3.91 22.70
C PRO A 112 -8.64 2.47 22.15
N GLY A 113 -7.47 2.00 21.73
CA GLY A 113 -7.26 0.66 21.17
C GLY A 113 -7.29 0.56 19.64
N LEU A 114 -7.66 1.63 18.92
CA LEU A 114 -7.69 1.67 17.44
C LEU A 114 -6.65 2.63 16.84
N HIS A 115 -5.54 2.89 17.56
CA HIS A 115 -4.46 3.73 17.01
C HIS A 115 -3.88 3.08 15.75
N LEU A 116 -3.91 3.82 14.65
CA LEU A 116 -3.41 3.36 13.35
C LEU A 116 -1.88 3.29 13.29
N ARG A 117 -1.19 4.17 14.03
CA ARG A 117 0.27 4.11 14.17
C ARG A 117 0.61 3.29 15.41
N ALA A 118 1.58 2.39 15.26
CA ALA A 118 2.14 1.66 16.38
C ALA A 118 2.90 2.60 17.33
N SER A 119 3.15 2.18 18.57
CA SER A 119 4.02 2.95 19.47
C SER A 119 5.46 2.90 18.98
N GLU A 120 6.22 3.97 19.21
CA GLU A 120 7.61 4.10 18.77
C GLU A 120 8.49 2.91 19.22
N ASP A 121 8.33 2.47 20.48
CA ASP A 121 9.03 1.28 21.00
C ASP A 121 8.69 -0.03 20.25
N SER A 122 7.50 -0.13 19.67
CA SER A 122 7.12 -1.29 18.84
C SER A 122 7.52 -1.12 17.38
N GLU A 123 7.64 0.10 16.90
CA GLU A 123 8.16 0.43 15.57
C GLU A 123 9.66 0.12 15.49
N ILE A 124 10.43 0.51 16.53
CA ILE A 124 11.88 0.24 16.63
C ILE A 124 12.19 -1.24 16.79
N ARG A 125 11.42 -1.96 17.62
CA ARG A 125 11.60 -3.42 17.81
C ARG A 125 11.18 -4.24 16.58
N GLY A 126 10.39 -3.66 15.69
CA GLY A 126 9.77 -4.35 14.56
C GLY A 126 8.36 -4.81 14.90
N LEU A 127 7.43 -4.53 13.99
CA LEU A 127 6.01 -4.87 14.15
C LEU A 127 5.77 -6.38 14.08
N ASP A 128 6.68 -7.12 13.44
CA ASP A 128 6.63 -8.58 13.36
C ASP A 128 6.63 -9.20 14.75
N ILE A 129 7.48 -8.74 15.68
CA ILE A 129 7.52 -9.23 17.07
C ILE A 129 6.21 -8.98 17.82
N LYS A 130 5.46 -7.93 17.44
CA LYS A 130 4.21 -7.56 18.11
C LYS A 130 3.00 -8.34 17.60
N TYR A 131 3.00 -8.73 16.32
CA TYR A 131 1.81 -9.27 15.65
C TYR A 131 1.98 -10.68 15.06
N LEU A 132 3.22 -11.17 14.93
CA LEU A 132 3.53 -12.52 14.48
C LEU A 132 4.07 -13.32 15.67
N GLU A 133 3.31 -14.32 16.09
CA GLU A 133 3.53 -15.10 17.31
C GLU A 133 4.66 -16.14 17.16
N ASP A 134 5.20 -16.29 15.95
CA ASP A 134 6.27 -17.20 15.55
C ASP A 134 7.66 -16.54 15.47
N VAL A 135 7.74 -15.24 15.77
CA VAL A 135 8.99 -14.45 15.86
C VAL A 135 9.26 -14.04 17.31
N ASP A 136 9.40 -15.04 18.18
CA ASP A 136 9.92 -14.84 19.52
C ASP A 136 11.38 -14.37 19.42
N GLU A 137 11.78 -13.34 20.17
CA GLU A 137 13.19 -12.89 20.18
C GLU A 137 14.16 -14.04 20.49
N GLU A 138 13.75 -14.97 21.37
CA GLU A 138 14.50 -16.20 21.67
C GLU A 138 14.69 -17.09 20.43
N GLY A 139 13.69 -17.20 19.55
CA GLY A 139 13.73 -18.00 18.33
C GLY A 139 14.66 -17.40 17.25
N PHE A 140 14.65 -16.07 17.09
CA PHE A 140 15.52 -15.38 16.13
C PHE A 140 17.00 -15.46 16.54
N TYR A 141 17.31 -15.19 17.82
CA TYR A 141 18.67 -15.30 18.36
C TYR A 141 19.21 -16.74 18.25
N MET A 142 18.37 -17.74 18.50
CA MET A 142 18.75 -19.15 18.38
C MET A 142 19.00 -19.55 16.93
N ASN A 143 18.16 -19.11 15.98
CA ASN A 143 18.31 -19.44 14.56
C ASN A 143 19.53 -18.74 13.93
N GLU A 144 19.81 -17.49 14.30
CA GLU A 144 20.99 -16.75 13.85
C GLU A 144 22.30 -17.37 14.38
N CYS A 145 22.32 -17.81 15.65
CA CYS A 145 23.44 -18.55 16.24
C CYS A 145 23.70 -19.87 15.50
N ILE A 146 22.64 -20.65 15.21
CA ILE A 146 22.74 -21.92 14.50
C ILE A 146 23.24 -21.72 13.05
N LEU A 147 22.72 -20.73 12.32
CA LEU A 147 23.14 -20.42 10.95
C LEU A 147 24.60 -19.95 10.86
N HIS A 148 25.09 -19.23 11.87
CA HIS A 148 26.48 -18.77 11.96
C HIS A 148 27.43 -19.77 12.66
N GLY A 149 26.96 -20.97 13.00
CA GLY A 149 27.75 -21.98 13.69
C GLY A 149 28.26 -21.54 15.07
N ARG A 150 27.63 -20.51 15.66
CA ARG A 150 27.94 -20.03 17.02
C ARG A 150 27.03 -20.76 17.99
N THR A 151 27.60 -21.28 19.07
CA THR A 151 26.77 -21.75 20.18
C THR A 151 26.12 -20.55 20.86
N PRO A 152 24.80 -20.56 21.10
CA PRO A 152 24.14 -19.47 21.80
C PRO A 152 24.74 -19.36 23.21
N PRO A 153 25.04 -18.14 23.70
CA PRO A 153 25.48 -17.98 25.08
C PRO A 153 24.38 -18.51 25.98
N ARG A 154 24.75 -19.42 26.88
CA ARG A 154 23.85 -20.07 27.83
C ARG A 154 23.23 -19.00 28.75
N CYS A 155 22.06 -18.48 28.40
CA CYS A 155 21.30 -17.59 29.27
C CYS A 155 20.92 -18.37 30.54
N SER A 156 21.55 -17.99 31.64
CA SER A 156 21.20 -18.44 32.98
C SER A 156 19.91 -17.72 33.39
N GLY A 157 18.76 -18.38 33.23
CA GLY A 157 17.49 -17.86 33.73
C GLY A 157 16.25 -18.47 33.08
N SER A 158 15.73 -19.55 33.68
CA SER A 158 14.34 -20.01 33.55
C SER A 158 13.79 -20.35 32.15
N LEU A 159 14.24 -21.46 31.58
CA LEU A 159 13.48 -22.19 30.56
C LEU A 159 12.28 -22.90 31.21
N LYS A 160 11.07 -22.34 31.09
CA LYS A 160 9.86 -23.18 31.05
C LYS A 160 9.69 -23.60 29.59
N ALA A 161 10.23 -24.77 29.26
CA ALA A 161 10.00 -25.38 27.96
C ALA A 161 8.49 -25.55 27.72
N PRO A 162 7.97 -25.34 26.50
CA PRO A 162 6.61 -25.77 26.17
C PRO A 162 6.56 -27.29 26.28
N THR A 163 5.72 -27.80 27.17
CA THR A 163 5.46 -29.22 27.30
C THR A 163 4.96 -29.78 25.96
N PRO A 164 5.59 -30.81 25.38
CA PRO A 164 5.01 -31.48 24.23
C PRO A 164 3.80 -32.28 24.74
N VAL A 165 2.60 -31.91 24.28
CA VAL A 165 1.42 -32.75 24.46
C VAL A 165 1.58 -33.95 23.52
N MET A 166 2.23 -35.01 24.03
CA MET A 166 2.06 -36.35 23.50
C MET A 166 1.19 -37.11 24.50
N GLU A 167 -0.07 -37.32 24.15
CA GLU A 167 -0.93 -38.27 24.87
C GLU A 167 -0.32 -39.69 24.75
N PRO A 168 -0.13 -40.41 25.87
CA PRO A 168 0.40 -41.76 25.81
C PRO A 168 -0.70 -42.75 25.38
N VAL A 169 -0.53 -43.36 24.21
CA VAL A 169 -1.24 -44.56 23.77
C VAL A 169 -0.95 -45.69 24.76
N SER A 170 -2.00 -46.20 25.40
CA SER A 170 -1.94 -47.28 26.38
C SER A 170 -1.66 -48.62 25.71
N VAL A 171 -0.61 -49.33 26.14
CA VAL A 171 -0.38 -50.73 25.78
C VAL A 171 -0.34 -51.53 27.07
N GLU A 172 -1.42 -52.28 27.34
CA GLU A 172 -1.49 -53.24 28.43
C GLU A 172 -0.61 -54.46 28.13
N GLY A 173 0.19 -54.87 29.12
CA GLY A 173 0.97 -56.10 29.13
C GLY A 173 0.87 -56.79 30.50
N PRO A 174 0.88 -58.14 30.57
CA PRO A 174 0.19 -58.89 31.61
C PRO A 174 0.99 -59.07 32.90
N GLU A 175 0.26 -59.02 34.01
CA GLU A 175 0.64 -59.27 35.40
C GLU A 175 1.10 -60.73 35.61
N LYS A 176 2.30 -60.92 36.17
CA LYS A 176 2.73 -62.21 36.72
C LYS A 176 2.16 -62.35 38.13
N LYS A 177 1.35 -63.39 38.36
CA LYS A 177 0.93 -63.84 39.69
C LYS A 177 1.85 -64.97 40.18
N ASP A 178 2.23 -64.85 41.44
CA ASP A 178 2.73 -65.94 42.28
C ASP A 178 1.68 -67.06 42.43
#